data_AF-A0A2D8K0T3-F1
#
_entry.id   AF-A0A2D8K0T3-F1
#
_cell.length_a   1.000
_cell.length_b   1.000
_cell.length_c   1.000
_cell.angle_alpha   90.00
_cell.angle_beta   90.00
_cell.angle_gamma   90.00
#
_symmetry.space_group_name_H-M   'P 1'
#
loop_
_entity.id
_entity.type
_entity.pdbx_description
1 polymer ?
#
loop_
_entity_poly.entity_id
_entity_poly.type
_entity_poly.pdbx_seq_one_letter_code
_entity_poly.pdbx_strand_id
1 'polypeptide(L)'
;MKIDILLDVKTTLGEGPVWDVESQRLYFIDSMDGRVFRCTAEGTELRAFDVPGKIGSMALRKDGSGAIVSLDKGFHLLDFESGD
;
A
#
# COMPACT_ATOMS: atom_id res chain seq x y z
N MET A 1 -25.24 -2.34 -10.87
CA MET A 1 -24.01 -1.99 -10.14
C MET A 1 -23.99 -2.84 -8.87
N LYS A 2 -22.94 -3.63 -8.64
CA LYS A 2 -22.74 -4.42 -7.42
C LYS A 2 -21.57 -3.80 -6.66
N ILE A 3 -21.72 -3.66 -5.35
CA ILE A 3 -20.68 -3.13 -4.46
C ILE A 3 -20.50 -4.16 -3.35
N ASP A 4 -19.28 -4.67 -3.20
CA ASP A 4 -18.92 -5.67 -2.20
C ASP A 4 -17.71 -5.18 -1.40
N ILE A 5 -17.55 -5.67 -0.17
CA ILE A 5 -16.35 -5.45 0.63
C ILE A 5 -15.25 -6.38 0.12
N LEU A 6 -14.18 -5.81 -0.43
CA LEU A 6 -13.01 -6.58 -0.88
C LEU A 6 -12.11 -6.98 0.30
N LEU A 7 -11.82 -6.02 1.18
CA LEU A 7 -10.98 -6.17 2.35
C LEU A 7 -11.64 -5.45 3.54
N ASP A 8 -11.75 -6.14 4.68
CA ASP A 8 -12.27 -5.54 5.91
C ASP A 8 -11.14 -5.22 6.91
N VAL A 9 -10.13 -4.48 6.44
CA VAL A 9 -8.90 -4.18 7.20
C VAL A 9 -9.03 -3.00 8.17
N LYS A 10 -10.18 -2.32 8.19
CA LYS A 10 -10.53 -1.23 9.11
C LYS A 10 -9.44 -0.15 9.24
N THR A 11 -8.97 0.39 8.10
CA THR A 11 -8.01 1.50 8.12
C THR A 11 -8.57 2.70 8.87
N THR A 12 -7.71 3.43 9.58
CA THR A 12 -8.08 4.70 10.21
C THR A 12 -8.34 5.76 9.13
N LEU A 13 -7.46 5.84 8.12
CA LEU A 13 -7.68 6.64 6.92
C LEU A 13 -7.09 5.93 5.68
N GLY A 14 -7.93 5.14 4.99
CA GLY A 14 -7.54 4.44 3.77
C GLY A 14 -7.49 5.36 2.55
N GLU A 15 -6.33 5.47 1.90
CA GLU A 15 -6.12 6.37 0.76
C GLU A 15 -5.17 5.80 -0.30
N GLY A 16 -5.01 6.52 -1.41
CA GLY A 16 -3.99 6.26 -2.44
C GLY A 16 -4.07 4.89 -3.12
N PRO A 17 -5.25 4.41 -3.58
CA PRO A 17 -5.34 3.14 -4.28
C PRO A 17 -4.58 3.20 -5.61
N VAL A 18 -3.71 2.20 -5.84
CA VAL A 18 -2.95 2.01 -7.08
C VAL A 18 -3.10 0.57 -7.52
N TRP A 19 -3.56 0.37 -8.75
CA TRP A 19 -3.56 -0.94 -9.40
C TRP A 19 -2.29 -1.12 -10.23
N ASP A 20 -1.50 -2.13 -9.89
CA ASP A 20 -0.40 -2.57 -10.74
C ASP A 20 -0.86 -3.67 -11.70
N VAL A 21 -0.85 -3.36 -12.99
CA VAL A 21 -1.31 -4.27 -14.04
C VAL A 21 -0.35 -5.45 -14.20
N GLU A 22 0.95 -5.25 -14.01
CA GLU A 22 1.93 -6.32 -14.24
C GLU A 22 1.85 -7.39 -13.16
N SER A 23 1.87 -7.01 -11.87
CA SER A 23 1.75 -7.96 -10.76
C SER A 23 0.31 -8.36 -10.45
N GLN A 24 -0.70 -7.69 -11.04
CA GLN A 24 -2.13 -7.85 -10.69
C GLN A 24 -2.34 -7.66 -9.19
N ARG A 25 -1.88 -6.52 -8.67
CA ARG A 25 -1.98 -6.20 -7.24
C ARG A 25 -2.57 -4.82 -7.02
N LEU A 26 -3.45 -4.72 -6.03
CA LEU A 26 -3.93 -3.46 -5.49
C LEU A 26 -3.04 -3.06 -4.33
N TYR A 27 -2.55 -1.83 -4.37
CA TYR A 27 -1.82 -1.19 -3.29
C TYR A 27 -2.61 0.00 -2.77
N PHE A 28 -2.55 0.28 -1.47
CA PHE A 28 -3.15 1.45 -0.84
C PHE A 28 -2.50 1.70 0.51
N ILE A 29 -2.76 2.85 1.13
CA ILE A 29 -2.14 3.23 2.41
C ILE A 29 -3.18 3.42 3.50
N ASP A 30 -2.77 3.23 4.75
CA ASP A 30 -3.41 3.86 5.91
C ASP A 30 -2.57 5.05 6.34
N SER A 31 -3.05 6.25 6.02
CA SER A 31 -2.30 7.49 6.23
C SER A 31 -2.03 7.78 7.70
N MET A 32 -2.97 7.38 8.57
CA MET A 32 -2.93 7.70 9.99
C MET A 32 -2.17 6.65 10.82
N ASP A 33 -2.29 5.38 10.45
CA ASP A 33 -1.62 4.27 11.17
C ASP A 33 -0.28 3.85 10.54
N GLY A 34 0.16 4.51 9.47
CA GLY A 34 1.49 4.30 8.89
C GLY A 34 1.65 2.91 8.26
N ARG A 35 0.73 2.54 7.37
CA ARG A 35 0.76 1.23 6.69
C ARG A 35 0.64 1.35 5.18
N VAL A 36 1.34 0.48 4.47
CA VAL A 36 1.11 0.20 3.05
C VAL A 36 0.52 -1.20 2.94
N PHE A 37 -0.62 -1.34 2.26
CA PHE A 37 -1.26 -2.62 1.99
C PHE A 37 -1.05 -3.07 0.55
N ARG A 38 -1.04 -4.38 0.34
CA ARG A 38 -1.03 -5.04 -0.97
C ARG A 38 -1.94 -6.26 -0.95
N CYS A 39 -2.79 -6.46 -1.96
CA CYS A 39 -3.57 -7.68 -2.15
C CYS A 39 -3.78 -8.01 -3.64
N THR A 40 -4.31 -9.20 -3.95
CA THR A 40 -4.81 -9.52 -5.30
C THR A 40 -6.13 -8.81 -5.61
N ALA A 41 -6.65 -8.95 -6.84
CA ALA A 41 -7.96 -8.45 -7.23
C ALA A 41 -9.12 -9.05 -6.41
N GLU A 42 -8.93 -10.25 -5.86
CA GLU A 42 -9.89 -10.97 -5.02
C GLU A 42 -9.71 -10.67 -3.52
N GLY A 43 -8.75 -9.80 -3.15
CA GLY A 43 -8.46 -9.47 -1.76
C GLY A 43 -7.66 -10.55 -1.04
N THR A 44 -7.12 -11.54 -1.76
CA THR A 44 -6.25 -12.56 -1.17
C THR A 44 -4.80 -12.08 -1.13
N GLU A 45 -3.92 -12.87 -0.51
CA GLU A 45 -2.49 -12.55 -0.34
C GLU A 45 -2.24 -11.17 0.28
N LEU A 46 -3.13 -10.75 1.19
CA LEU A 46 -3.00 -9.48 1.89
C LEU A 46 -1.65 -9.41 2.61
N ARG A 47 -0.89 -8.37 2.28
CA ARG A 47 0.33 -7.96 2.99
C ARG A 47 0.16 -6.54 3.49
N ALA A 48 0.77 -6.27 4.63
CA ALA A 48 0.89 -4.93 5.20
C ALA A 48 2.36 -4.68 5.52
N PHE A 49 2.84 -3.49 5.18
CA PHE A 49 4.17 -2.99 5.51
C PHE A 49 3.98 -1.81 6.46
N ASP A 50 4.53 -1.90 7.67
CA ASP A 50 4.54 -0.78 8.61
C ASP A 50 5.66 0.20 8.21
N VAL A 51 5.37 1.50 8.21
CA VAL A 51 6.35 2.55 7.94
C VAL A 51 6.49 3.47 9.15
N PRO A 52 7.69 4.03 9.42
CA PRO A 52 7.93 4.81 10.62
C PRO A 52 7.40 6.25 10.49
N GLY A 53 6.07 6.41 10.56
CA GLY A 53 5.41 7.72 10.57
C GLY A 53 4.12 7.76 9.77
N LYS A 54 3.48 8.93 9.75
CA LYS A 54 2.32 9.17 8.88
C LYS A 54 2.75 9.14 7.43
N ILE A 55 1.99 8.44 6.60
CA ILE A 55 2.23 8.31 5.16
C ILE A 55 1.21 9.15 4.40
N GLY A 56 1.66 10.06 3.53
CA GLY A 56 0.77 10.92 2.74
C GLY A 56 0.47 10.33 1.36
N SER A 57 1.40 9.61 0.78
CA SER A 57 1.27 9.00 -0.55
C SER A 57 2.34 7.95 -0.80
N MET A 58 2.15 7.18 -1.86
CA MET A 58 3.06 6.14 -2.33
C MET A 58 3.08 6.12 -3.86
N ALA A 59 4.22 5.77 -4.45
CA ALA A 59 4.34 5.40 -5.85
C ALA A 59 5.18 4.13 -6.00
N LEU A 60 4.73 3.19 -6.83
CA LEU A 60 5.47 1.95 -7.09
C LEU A 60 6.77 2.23 -7.85
N ARG A 61 7.84 1.51 -7.50
CA ARG A 61 9.10 1.53 -8.24
C ARG A 61 8.92 0.74 -9.55
N LYS A 62 9.49 1.24 -10.65
CA LYS A 62 9.35 0.65 -12.00
C LYS A 62 9.90 -0.78 -12.08
N ASP A 63 10.88 -1.13 -11.26
CA ASP A 63 11.49 -2.45 -11.20
C ASP A 63 10.65 -3.47 -10.42
N GLY A 64 9.52 -3.06 -9.83
CA GLY A 64 8.62 -3.91 -9.05
C GLY A 64 9.16 -4.31 -7.68
N SER A 65 10.35 -3.85 -7.30
CA SER A 65 11.00 -4.25 -6.05
C SER A 65 10.37 -3.60 -4.82
N GLY A 66 9.55 -2.57 -4.99
CA GLY A 66 9.04 -1.79 -3.87
C GLY A 66 8.31 -0.51 -4.26
N ALA A 67 8.32 0.45 -3.34
CA ALA A 67 7.70 1.75 -3.53
C ALA A 67 8.58 2.90 -3.03
N ILE A 68 8.28 4.11 -3.50
CA ILE A 68 8.67 5.35 -2.85
C ILE A 68 7.48 5.79 -2.01
N VAL A 69 7.70 6.04 -0.72
CA VAL A 69 6.68 6.52 0.22
C VAL A 69 7.00 7.94 0.66
N SER A 70 5.97 8.78 0.79
CA SER A 70 6.09 10.10 1.39
C SER A 70 5.66 10.03 2.85
N LEU A 71 6.64 10.13 3.75
CA LEU A 71 6.41 10.18 5.20
C LEU A 71 6.49 11.64 5.69
N ASP A 72 6.06 11.86 6.93
CA ASP A 72 6.09 13.17 7.59
C ASP A 72 7.48 13.86 7.59
N LYS A 73 8.56 13.07 7.49
CA LYS A 73 9.96 13.53 7.48
C LYS A 73 10.67 13.44 6.13
N GLY A 74 9.96 13.10 5.04
CA GLY A 74 10.53 13.10 3.70
C GLY A 74 10.14 11.89 2.87
N PHE A 75 10.92 11.63 1.82
CA PHE A 75 10.70 10.50 0.92
C PHE A 75 11.64 9.36 1.26
N HIS A 76 11.09 8.15 1.29
CA HIS A 76 11.81 6.92 1.63
C HIS A 76 11.53 5.85 0.59
N LEU A 77 12.46 4.90 0.47
CA LEU A 77 12.22 3.67 -0.28
C LEU A 77 11.61 2.66 0.69
N LEU A 78 10.63 1.91 0.20
CA LEU A 78 10.08 0.73 0.84
C LEU A 78 10.42 -0.47 -0.03
N ASP A 79 11.06 -1.48 0.53
CA ASP A 79 11.34 -2.75 -0.13
C ASP A 79 10.24 -3.78 0.14
N PHE A 80 9.73 -4.45 -0.89
CA PHE A 80 8.64 -5.42 -0.73
C PHE A 80 9.10 -6.80 -0.29
N GLU A 81 10.40 -7.11 -0.37
CA GLU A 81 10.95 -8.36 0.12
C GLU A 81 11.31 -8.26 1.60
N SER A 82 12.07 -7.24 2.00
CA SER A 82 12.48 -7.07 3.40
C SER A 82 11.46 -6.31 4.25
N GLY A 83 10.70 -5.39 3.67
CA GLY A 83 9.83 -4.47 4.38
C GLY A 83 10.55 -3.24 4.95
N ASP A 84 11.82 -3.03 4.60
CA ASP A 84 12.62 -1.86 5.02
C ASP A 84 12.34 -0.59 4.21
#